data_AF-A0A9J6ECV0-F1
#
_entry.id   AF-A0A9J6ECV0-F1
#
_cell.length_a   1.000
_cell.length_b   1.000
_cell.length_c   1.000
_cell.angle_alpha   90.00
_cell.angle_beta   90.00
_cell.angle_gamma   90.00
#
_symmetry.space_group_name_H-M   'P 1'
#
loop_
_entity.id
_entity.type
_entity.pdbx_description
1 polymer ?
#
loop_
_entity_poly.entity_id
_entity_poly.type
_entity_poly.pdbx_seq_one_letter_code
_entity_poly.pdbx_strand_id
1 'polypeptide(L)'
;MAGAVGELSPEWQILNLLVTVLDMLKTTFGNRARSSTARGFRGALDDAALAGTTMLKGFVKSVMTKDDNCMQRYLCEASRDAVKEAHEVGYLVAQFGGYAASYALQAQKAAPMTRSYNATRSGRSGEDCFNLYSACNETD
;
A
#
# COMPACT_ATOMS: atom_id res chain seq x y z
N MET A 1 62.70 4.93 14.79
CA MET A 1 62.04 4.43 13.56
C MET A 1 60.54 4.52 13.86
N ALA A 2 59.88 5.67 13.69
CA ALA A 2 59.40 6.33 12.47
C ALA A 2 58.22 5.58 11.79
N GLY A 3 57.05 6.23 11.74
CA GLY A 3 55.86 5.85 10.95
C GLY A 3 54.67 5.42 11.83
N ALA A 4 53.45 5.95 11.73
CA ALA A 4 52.91 6.96 10.84
C ALA A 4 51.72 7.64 11.55
N VAL A 5 51.73 8.97 11.58
CA VAL A 5 50.54 9.80 11.77
C VAL A 5 49.68 9.57 10.54
N GLY A 6 48.70 8.67 10.64
CA GLY A 6 47.69 8.47 9.62
C GLY A 6 46.62 9.54 9.74
N GLU A 7 46.56 10.41 8.75
CA GLU A 7 45.51 11.41 8.53
C GLU A 7 44.11 10.87 8.81
N LEU A 8 43.39 11.51 9.74
CA LEU A 8 41.95 11.35 9.87
C LEU A 8 41.30 12.20 8.77
N SER A 9 40.98 11.55 7.65
CA SER A 9 40.37 12.20 6.49
C SER A 9 38.96 12.77 6.81
N PRO A 10 38.57 13.89 6.19
CA PRO A 10 37.29 14.58 6.45
C PRO A 10 36.04 13.74 6.14
N GLU A 11 36.17 12.65 5.39
CA GLU A 11 35.12 11.67 5.13
C GLU A 11 34.64 10.92 6.38
N TRP A 12 35.53 10.65 7.34
CA TRP A 12 35.16 10.04 8.63
C TRP A 12 34.33 11.00 9.49
N GLN A 13 34.56 12.31 9.37
CA GLN A 13 33.76 13.31 10.09
C GLN A 13 32.33 13.36 9.57
N ILE A 14 32.14 13.22 8.24
CA ILE A 14 30.81 13.18 7.61
C ILE A 14 30.07 11.90 8.01
N LEU A 15 30.75 10.74 7.98
CA LEU A 15 30.17 9.47 8.43
C LEU A 15 29.73 9.54 9.90
N ASN A 16 30.56 10.12 10.77
CA ASN A 16 30.24 10.25 12.19
C ASN A 16 29.08 11.22 12.44
N LEU A 17 28.96 12.28 11.64
CA LEU A 17 27.82 13.21 11.68
C LEU A 17 26.53 12.51 11.24
N LEU A 18 26.57 11.73 10.16
CA LEU A 18 25.42 10.96 9.66
C LEU A 18 24.96 9.91 10.68
N VAL A 19 25.88 9.19 11.31
CA VAL A 19 25.57 8.23 12.39
C VAL A 19 24.93 8.95 13.58
N THR A 20 25.46 10.10 13.98
CA THR A 20 24.91 10.90 15.08
C THR A 20 23.49 11.38 14.76
N VAL A 21 23.25 11.86 13.53
CA VAL A 21 21.92 12.28 13.08
C VAL A 21 20.97 11.09 13.00
N LEU A 22 21.41 9.93 12.50
CA LEU A 22 20.60 8.70 12.49
C LEU A 22 20.21 8.27 13.90
N ASP A 23 21.14 8.34 14.86
CA ASP A 23 20.88 7.97 16.24
C ASP A 23 19.91 8.96 16.91
N MET A 24 20.05 10.25 16.60
CA MET A 24 19.13 11.30 17.05
C MET A 24 17.74 11.18 16.40
N LEU A 25 17.66 10.80 15.12
CA LEU A 25 16.40 10.50 14.42
C LEU A 25 15.74 9.28 15.04
N LYS A 26 16.50 8.20 15.26
CA LYS A 26 16.03 6.96 15.88
C LYS A 26 15.55 7.19 17.31
N THR A 27 16.20 8.09 18.05
CA THR A 27 15.79 8.49 19.40
C THR A 27 14.57 9.41 19.38
N THR A 28 14.48 10.34 18.41
CA THR A 28 13.31 11.23 18.22
C THR A 28 12.06 10.45 17.81
N PHE A 29 12.20 9.52 16.87
CA PHE A 29 11.13 8.58 16.51
C PHE A 29 10.86 7.57 17.64
N GLY A 30 11.90 7.13 18.36
CA GLY A 30 11.81 6.19 19.48
C GLY A 30 11.08 6.73 20.70
N ASN A 31 11.23 8.02 21.03
CA ASN A 31 10.49 8.66 22.12
C ASN A 31 9.04 8.98 21.76
N ARG A 32 8.70 9.21 20.48
CA ARG A 32 7.31 9.34 20.02
C ARG A 32 6.60 7.98 19.85
N ALA A 33 7.35 6.90 19.62
CA ALA A 33 6.79 5.55 19.47
C ALA A 33 6.66 4.76 20.80
N ARG A 34 7.28 5.22 21.89
CA ARG A 34 7.30 4.51 23.18
C ARG A 34 6.01 4.56 24.00
N SER A 35 4.93 5.18 23.51
CA SER A 35 3.66 5.23 24.24
C SER A 35 2.59 4.19 23.80
N SER A 36 2.76 3.41 22.72
CA SER A 36 1.75 2.36 22.40
C SER A 36 2.11 1.23 21.39
N THR A 37 3.27 1.22 20.72
CA THR A 37 3.31 0.63 19.36
C THR A 37 3.80 -0.82 19.20
N ALA A 38 4.34 -1.51 20.21
CA ALA A 38 4.88 -2.88 19.99
C ALA A 38 3.79 -3.95 19.76
N ARG A 39 2.59 -3.78 20.35
CA ARG A 39 1.42 -4.64 20.09
C ARG A 39 0.60 -4.17 18.89
N GLY A 40 0.63 -2.86 18.60
CA GLY A 40 -0.05 -2.24 17.46
C GLY A 40 0.64 -2.50 16.11
N PHE A 41 1.98 -2.55 16.05
CA PHE A 41 2.69 -2.74 14.78
C PHE A 41 2.49 -4.14 14.19
N ARG A 42 2.48 -5.18 15.03
CA ARG A 42 2.25 -6.57 14.57
C ARG A 42 0.80 -6.79 14.15
N GLY A 43 -0.17 -6.14 14.83
CA GLY A 43 -1.56 -6.10 14.38
C GLY A 43 -1.71 -5.36 13.05
N ALA A 44 -1.11 -4.18 12.92
CA ALA A 44 -1.14 -3.40 11.68
C ALA A 44 -0.48 -4.12 10.50
N LEU A 45 0.58 -4.91 10.74
CA LEU A 45 1.18 -5.76 9.72
C LEU A 45 0.25 -6.90 9.28
N ASP A 46 -0.46 -7.52 10.22
CA ASP A 46 -1.42 -8.58 9.95
C ASP A 46 -2.62 -8.03 9.15
N ASP A 47 -3.16 -6.90 9.59
CA ASP A 47 -4.23 -6.15 8.92
C ASP A 47 -3.80 -5.71 7.51
N ALA A 48 -2.56 -5.24 7.34
CA ALA A 48 -2.02 -4.85 6.05
C ALA A 48 -1.86 -6.06 5.11
N ALA A 49 -1.39 -7.19 5.64
CA ALA A 49 -1.27 -8.42 4.87
C ALA A 49 -2.64 -8.90 4.43
N LEU A 50 -3.62 -8.91 5.33
CA LEU A 50 -5.00 -9.30 5.07
C LEU A 50 -5.63 -8.41 3.98
N ALA A 51 -5.64 -7.08 4.19
CA ALA A 51 -6.11 -6.13 3.19
C ALA A 51 -5.36 -6.23 1.85
N GLY A 52 -4.05 -6.49 1.90
CA GLY A 52 -3.21 -6.68 0.73
C GLY A 52 -3.62 -7.91 -0.07
N THR A 53 -3.87 -9.04 0.60
CA THR A 53 -4.36 -10.25 -0.06
C THR A 53 -5.76 -10.07 -0.65
N THR A 54 -6.64 -9.34 0.02
CA THR A 54 -7.99 -9.02 -0.46
C THR A 54 -7.93 -8.16 -1.73
N MET A 55 -7.12 -7.10 -1.73
CA MET A 55 -6.87 -6.28 -2.93
C MET A 55 -6.27 -7.09 -4.08
N LEU A 56 -5.28 -7.94 -3.79
CA LEU A 56 -4.62 -8.79 -4.79
C LEU A 56 -5.62 -9.77 -5.40
N LYS A 57 -6.50 -10.38 -4.60
CA LYS A 57 -7.55 -11.27 -5.08
C LYS A 57 -8.50 -10.57 -6.05
N GLY A 58 -8.94 -9.36 -5.73
CA GLY A 58 -9.74 -8.53 -6.65
C GLY A 58 -9.00 -8.17 -7.93
N PHE A 59 -7.72 -7.84 -7.82
CA PHE A 59 -6.88 -7.55 -8.98
C PHE A 59 -6.74 -8.76 -9.90
N VAL A 60 -6.49 -9.96 -9.36
CA VAL A 60 -6.41 -11.19 -10.15
C VAL A 60 -7.73 -11.46 -10.87
N LYS A 61 -8.87 -11.35 -10.17
CA LYS A 61 -10.19 -11.46 -10.82
C LYS A 61 -10.38 -10.43 -11.93
N SER A 62 -9.92 -9.20 -11.71
CA SER A 62 -9.96 -8.13 -12.71
C SER A 62 -9.11 -8.41 -13.93
N VAL A 63 -7.97 -9.10 -13.79
CA VAL A 63 -7.13 -9.47 -14.94
C VAL A 63 -7.68 -10.71 -15.67
N MET A 64 -8.43 -11.57 -14.98
CA MET A 64 -9.01 -12.79 -15.57
C MET A 64 -10.28 -12.52 -16.37
N THR A 65 -11.05 -11.48 -16.02
CA THR A 65 -12.22 -11.06 -16.80
C THR A 65 -11.80 -10.27 -18.04
N LYS A 66 -12.63 -10.35 -19.09
CA LYS A 66 -12.52 -9.53 -20.29
C LYS A 66 -13.48 -8.34 -20.30
N ASP A 67 -14.40 -8.28 -19.34
CA ASP A 67 -15.42 -7.26 -19.26
C ASP A 67 -14.97 -6.07 -18.40
N ASP A 68 -14.91 -4.89 -19.01
CA ASP A 68 -14.53 -3.63 -18.35
C ASP A 68 -15.36 -3.32 -17.10
N ASN A 69 -16.65 -3.68 -17.12
CA ASN A 69 -17.55 -3.46 -15.99
C ASN A 69 -17.27 -4.43 -14.85
N CYS A 70 -16.97 -5.69 -15.17
CA CYS A 70 -16.60 -6.69 -14.15
C CYS A 70 -15.24 -6.39 -13.54
N MET A 71 -14.26 -5.93 -14.33
CA MET A 71 -12.98 -5.44 -13.81
C MET A 71 -13.18 -4.36 -12.74
N GLN A 72 -13.99 -3.36 -13.06
CA GLN A 72 -14.27 -2.27 -12.14
C GLN A 72 -15.01 -2.76 -10.89
N ARG A 73 -15.96 -3.69 -11.05
CA ARG A 73 -16.66 -4.32 -9.93
C ARG A 73 -15.70 -5.03 -8.98
N TYR A 74 -14.82 -5.89 -9.49
CA TYR A 74 -13.87 -6.64 -8.67
C TYR A 74 -12.88 -5.72 -7.94
N LEU A 75 -12.40 -4.66 -8.58
CA LEU A 75 -11.54 -3.66 -7.93
C LEU A 75 -12.29 -2.88 -6.84
N CYS A 76 -13.55 -2.51 -7.10
CA CYS A 76 -14.41 -1.83 -6.14
C CYS A 76 -14.67 -2.72 -4.92
N GLU A 77 -15.11 -3.97 -5.14
CA GLU A 77 -15.40 -4.93 -4.07
C GLU A 77 -14.15 -5.21 -3.24
N ALA A 78 -13.00 -5.45 -3.87
CA ALA A 78 -11.76 -5.70 -3.15
C ALA A 78 -11.29 -4.50 -2.32
N SER A 79 -11.50 -3.27 -2.81
CA SER A 79 -11.21 -2.06 -2.04
C SER A 79 -12.12 -1.89 -0.85
N ARG A 80 -13.41 -2.16 -1.03
CA ARG A 80 -14.40 -2.14 0.04
C ARG A 80 -14.09 -3.19 1.10
N ASP A 81 -13.77 -4.41 0.68
CA ASP A 81 -13.45 -5.51 1.59
C ASP A 81 -12.15 -5.24 2.35
N ALA A 82 -11.11 -4.73 1.68
CA ALA A 82 -9.86 -4.32 2.32
C ALA A 82 -10.07 -3.25 3.40
N VAL A 83 -10.89 -2.23 3.12
CA VAL A 83 -11.25 -1.19 4.11
C VAL A 83 -12.07 -1.78 5.26
N LYS A 84 -13.01 -2.67 4.95
CA LYS A 84 -13.88 -3.31 5.95
C LYS A 84 -13.10 -4.21 6.91
N GLU A 85 -12.08 -4.89 6.40
CA GLU A 85 -11.34 -5.91 7.14
C GLU A 85 -10.20 -5.33 7.99
N ALA A 86 -9.56 -4.25 7.52
CA ALA A 86 -8.40 -3.65 8.18
C ALA A 86 -8.61 -2.18 8.60
N HIS A 87 -9.84 -1.65 8.52
CA HIS A 87 -10.22 -0.28 8.88
C HIS A 87 -9.25 0.78 8.30
N GLU A 88 -8.42 1.39 9.16
CA GLU A 88 -7.53 2.50 8.81
C GLU A 88 -6.34 2.04 7.95
N VAL A 89 -5.78 0.86 8.27
CA VAL A 89 -4.74 0.22 7.45
C VAL A 89 -5.32 -0.22 6.11
N GLY A 90 -6.54 -0.76 6.13
CA GLY A 90 -7.29 -1.15 4.95
C GLY A 90 -7.51 0.00 3.97
N TYR A 91 -7.83 1.19 4.48
CA TYR A 91 -7.97 2.40 3.67
C TYR A 91 -6.67 2.80 2.96
N LEU A 92 -5.53 2.73 3.66
CA LEU A 92 -4.22 3.01 3.09
C LEU A 92 -3.86 1.97 2.02
N VAL A 93 -4.01 0.68 2.34
CA VAL A 93 -3.73 -0.42 1.42
C VAL A 93 -4.61 -0.33 0.18
N ALA A 94 -5.89 -0.02 0.33
CA ALA A 94 -6.78 0.15 -0.80
C ALA A 94 -6.43 1.40 -1.63
N GLN A 95 -5.90 2.46 -1.01
CA GLN A 95 -5.49 3.67 -1.71
C GLN A 95 -4.27 3.41 -2.61
N PHE A 96 -3.20 2.86 -2.02
CA PHE A 96 -1.98 2.55 -2.77
C PHE A 96 -2.19 1.36 -3.71
N GLY A 97 -2.89 0.33 -3.25
CA GLY A 97 -3.24 -0.85 -4.02
C GLY A 97 -4.16 -0.51 -5.19
N GLY A 98 -5.12 0.40 -5.03
CA GLY A 98 -5.99 0.85 -6.12
C GLY A 98 -5.22 1.62 -7.19
N TYR A 99 -4.27 2.47 -6.78
CA TYR A 99 -3.37 3.14 -7.72
C TYR A 99 -2.47 2.15 -8.46
N ALA A 100 -1.83 1.23 -7.74
CA ALA A 100 -0.95 0.21 -8.31
C ALA A 100 -1.70 -0.73 -9.26
N ALA A 101 -2.89 -1.19 -8.87
CA ALA A 101 -3.77 -2.00 -9.68
C ALA A 101 -4.19 -1.26 -10.97
N SER A 102 -4.55 0.02 -10.86
CA SER A 102 -4.94 0.84 -12.02
C SER A 102 -3.79 1.03 -13.00
N TYR A 103 -2.58 1.24 -12.49
CA TYR A 103 -1.37 1.34 -13.31
C TYR A 103 -1.05 0.00 -14.00
N ALA A 104 -1.14 -1.11 -13.26
CA ALA A 104 -0.88 -2.44 -13.79
C ALA A 104 -1.92 -2.86 -14.86
N LEU A 105 -3.20 -2.56 -14.66
CA LEU A 105 -4.25 -2.79 -15.67
C LEU A 105 -4.02 -1.94 -16.92
N GLN A 106 -3.60 -0.68 -16.73
CA GLN A 106 -3.27 0.20 -17.86
C GLN A 106 -2.06 -0.32 -18.64
N ALA A 107 -1.03 -0.79 -17.95
CA ALA A 107 0.15 -1.40 -18.58
C ALA A 107 -0.21 -2.65 -19.41
N GLN A 108 -1.21 -3.41 -18.97
CA GLN A 108 -1.73 -4.57 -19.69
C GLN A 108 -2.76 -4.22 -20.78
N LYS A 109 -3.05 -2.92 -20.99
CA LYS A 109 -4.12 -2.44 -21.89
C LYS A 109 -5.50 -3.06 -21.61
N ALA A 110 -5.73 -3.52 -20.37
CA ALA A 110 -6.97 -4.15 -19.96
C ALA A 110 -8.05 -3.09 -19.70
N ALA A 111 -7.73 -2.06 -18.91
CA ALA A 111 -8.65 -0.97 -18.62
C ALA A 111 -7.93 0.38 -18.49
N PRO A 112 -8.60 1.51 -18.77
CA PRO A 112 -8.04 2.83 -18.55
C PRO A 112 -7.89 3.12 -17.05
N MET A 113 -6.73 3.64 -16.65
CA MET A 113 -6.37 3.92 -15.26
C MET A 113 -7.44 4.71 -14.50
N THR A 114 -8.03 5.74 -15.12
CA THR A 114 -9.06 6.57 -14.48
C THR A 114 -10.31 5.77 -14.08
N ARG A 115 -10.73 4.80 -14.89
CA ARG A 115 -11.90 3.96 -14.56
C ARG A 115 -11.57 3.00 -13.41
N SER A 116 -10.44 2.30 -13.50
CA SER A 116 -9.98 1.38 -12.46
C SER A 116 -9.75 2.09 -11.12
N TYR A 117 -9.21 3.31 -11.15
CA TYR A 117 -8.94 4.12 -9.97
C TYR A 117 -10.22 4.68 -9.34
N ASN A 118 -11.17 5.15 -10.16
CA ASN A 118 -12.46 5.58 -9.65
C ASN A 118 -13.24 4.41 -9.03
N ALA A 119 -13.16 3.22 -9.60
CA ALA A 119 -13.80 2.03 -9.04
C ALA A 119 -13.24 1.66 -7.66
N THR A 120 -11.91 1.62 -7.52
CA THR A 120 -11.26 1.41 -6.23
C THR A 120 -11.57 2.54 -5.24
N ARG A 121 -11.65 3.79 -5.69
CA ARG A 121 -12.07 4.92 -4.86
C ARG A 121 -13.48 4.74 -4.31
N SER A 122 -14.44 4.38 -5.16
CA SER A 122 -15.82 4.16 -4.74
C SER A 122 -15.96 3.02 -3.72
N GLY A 123 -15.20 1.94 -3.92
CA GLY A 123 -15.11 0.84 -2.95
C GLY A 123 -14.60 1.31 -1.58
N ARG A 124 -13.54 2.13 -1.55
CA ARG A 124 -13.01 2.68 -0.29
C ARG A 124 -13.96 3.65 0.42
N SER A 125 -14.78 4.36 -0.35
CA SER A 125 -15.82 5.24 0.19
C SER A 125 -17.01 4.48 0.77
N GLY A 126 -17.07 3.16 0.59
CA GLY A 126 -18.14 2.31 1.11
C GLY A 126 -19.39 2.31 0.22
N GLU A 127 -19.28 2.70 -1.05
CA GLU A 127 -20.38 2.64 -2.01
C GLU A 127 -20.73 1.18 -2.37
N ASP A 128 -21.98 0.95 -2.80
CA ASP A 128 -22.43 -0.38 -3.24
C ASP A 128 -21.91 -0.72 -4.64
N CYS A 129 -20.77 -1.39 -4.68
CA CYS A 129 -20.10 -1.83 -5.91
C CYS A 129 -21.01 -2.69 -6.82
N PHE A 130 -21.93 -3.46 -6.24
CA PHE A 130 -22.89 -4.26 -7.01
C PHE A 130 -23.85 -3.38 -7.82
N ASN A 131 -24.37 -2.31 -7.21
CA ASN A 131 -25.29 -1.38 -7.86
C ASN A 131 -24.56 -0.47 -8.87
N LEU A 132 -23.34 -0.03 -8.54
CA LEU A 132 -22.50 0.76 -9.43
C LEU A 132 -22.11 0.01 -10.71
N TYR A 133 -21.88 -1.29 -10.60
CA TYR A 133 -21.41 -2.14 -11.70
C TYR A 133 -22.36 -3.29 -12.01
N SER A 134 -23.67 -3.01 -11.98
CA SER A 134 -24.73 -3.98 -12.26
C SER A 134 -24.69 -4.55 -13.69
N ALA A 135 -23.99 -3.86 -14.60
CA ALA A 135 -23.72 -4.33 -15.97
C ALA A 135 -22.73 -5.51 -16.02
N CYS A 136 -22.11 -5.88 -14.91
CA CYS A 136 -21.28 -7.08 -14.82
C CYS A 136 -22.18 -8.32 -14.63
N ASN A 137 -22.27 -9.16 -15.67
CA ASN A 137 -23.05 -10.39 -15.68
C ASN A 137 -22.15 -11.64 -15.79
N GLU A 138 -20.98 -11.60 -15.15
CA GLU A 138 -20.16 -12.79 -14.97
C GLU A 138 -20.62 -13.52 -13.70
N THR A 139 -21.02 -14.78 -13.86
CA THR A 139 -21.12 -15.73 -12.75
C THR A 139 -19.71 -16.07 -12.28
N ASP A 140 -19.39 -15.68 -11.03
CA ASP A 140 -18.15 -16.02 -10.32
C ASP A 140 -17.82 -17.53 -10.36
#